data_AF-A0A2E4ALB3-F1
#
_entry.id   AF-A0A2E4ALB3-F1
#
_cell.length_a   1.000
_cell.length_b   1.000
_cell.length_c   1.000
_cell.angle_alpha   90.00
_cell.angle_beta   90.00
_cell.angle_gamma   90.00
#
_symmetry.space_group_name_H-M   'P 1'
#
loop_
_entity.id
_entity.type
_entity.pdbx_description
1 polymer ?
#
loop_
_entity_poly.entity_id
_entity_poly.type
_entity_poly.pdbx_seq_one_letter_code
_entity_poly.pdbx_strand_id
1 'polypeptide(L)'
;MKLFFSIAVLACIAVVTGCSSPDEPATPPTFTTTATTAAPEKSPEQELIENLWDQQAARPGADIERVFRLYQKKAAVGPRNMACWDPEMVKEDLCVELVDAMALLDVPAREIIPLLESLQLPWRFVGRDCEPQPITLDIQAGRVNLETIDDVVVAYTVERAEGSWDRRAVEREICPEATEPNTDLSD
;
A
#
# COMPACT_ATOMS: atom_id res chain seq x y z
N MET A 1 22.90 19.79 38.54
CA MET A 1 22.62 21.14 38.00
C MET A 1 21.24 21.08 37.34
N LYS A 2 20.31 21.89 37.82
CA LYS A 2 18.95 22.06 37.27
C LYS A 2 19.04 22.93 36.03
N LEU A 3 18.31 22.60 34.97
CA LEU A 3 17.79 23.57 33.99
C LEU A 3 16.52 22.99 33.38
N PHE A 4 15.41 23.57 33.81
CA PHE A 4 14.07 23.38 33.28
C PHE A 4 13.92 24.20 32.00
N PHE A 5 13.27 23.65 30.98
CA PHE A 5 12.59 24.46 29.97
C PHE A 5 11.22 23.85 29.69
N SER A 6 10.21 24.44 30.33
CA SER A 6 8.81 24.37 29.94
C SER A 6 8.57 25.40 28.84
N ILE A 7 7.92 25.01 27.74
CA ILE A 7 7.27 25.97 26.83
C ILE A 7 5.82 25.56 26.69
N ALA A 8 4.96 26.53 27.04
CA ALA A 8 3.54 26.38 27.28
C ALA A 8 2.73 26.38 25.98
N VAL A 9 1.67 25.57 26.00
CA VAL A 9 0.56 25.53 25.04
C VAL A 9 -0.25 26.82 25.19
N LEU A 10 -0.40 27.58 24.11
CA LEU A 10 -1.34 28.72 24.07
C LEU A 10 -2.53 28.36 23.18
N ALA A 11 -3.65 28.02 23.82
CA ALA A 11 -4.96 27.88 23.18
C ALA A 11 -5.66 29.25 23.20
N CYS A 12 -5.91 29.82 22.01
CA CYS A 12 -6.74 31.02 21.87
C CYS A 12 -8.20 30.62 21.68
N ILE A 13 -8.97 30.61 22.77
CA ILE A 13 -10.44 30.56 22.74
C ILE A 13 -10.92 32.01 22.93
N ALA A 14 -11.48 32.61 21.90
CA ALA A 14 -12.20 33.88 22.01
C ALA A 14 -13.70 33.61 22.05
N VAL A 15 -14.29 33.72 23.25
CA VAL A 15 -15.73 33.84 23.45
C VAL A 15 -16.06 35.32 23.50
N VAL A 16 -16.99 35.79 22.66
CA VAL A 16 -17.56 37.13 22.79
C VAL A 16 -19.08 37.01 22.79
N THR A 17 -19.68 37.34 23.93
CA THR A 17 -21.13 37.57 24.10
C THR A 17 -21.33 38.94 24.74
N GLY A 18 -22.14 39.80 24.13
CA GLY A 18 -22.64 41.04 24.73
C GLY A 18 -23.31 41.99 23.73
N CYS A 19 -24.64 42.11 23.81
CA CYS A 19 -25.53 42.91 22.97
C CYS A 19 -25.58 44.41 23.31
N SER A 20 -25.81 45.28 22.31
CA SER A 20 -26.86 46.36 22.28
C SER A 20 -26.76 47.19 20.98
N SER A 21 -27.89 47.37 20.29
CA SER A 21 -28.13 48.25 19.11
C SER A 21 -28.64 49.64 19.59
N PRO A 22 -28.90 50.68 18.74
CA PRO A 22 -28.92 50.74 17.26
C PRO A 22 -28.25 51.98 16.62
N ASP A 23 -27.69 51.82 15.42
CA ASP A 23 -27.61 52.90 14.43
C ASP A 23 -27.38 52.28 13.05
N GLU A 24 -28.37 52.41 12.17
CA GLU A 24 -28.22 52.22 10.72
C GLU A 24 -27.78 53.58 10.15
N PRO A 25 -26.81 53.64 9.21
CA PRO A 25 -27.19 53.36 7.83
C PRO A 25 -26.09 52.71 6.95
N ALA A 26 -26.57 52.24 5.79
CA ALA A 26 -25.84 51.84 4.58
C ALA A 26 -25.21 50.43 4.59
N THR A 27 -26.08 49.45 4.31
CA THR A 27 -25.73 48.13 3.79
C THR A 27 -24.94 48.25 2.47
N PRO A 28 -23.65 47.87 2.41
CA PRO A 28 -23.08 47.42 1.15
C PRO A 28 -23.72 46.06 0.82
N PRO A 29 -24.01 45.72 -0.45
CA PRO A 29 -24.54 44.41 -0.78
C PRO A 29 -23.56 43.35 -0.27
N THR A 30 -23.99 42.62 0.75
CA THR A 30 -23.32 41.39 1.17
C THR A 30 -23.52 40.43 0.02
N PHE A 31 -22.50 40.31 -0.83
CA PHE A 31 -22.37 39.15 -1.67
C PHE A 31 -22.20 37.97 -0.72
N THR A 32 -23.29 37.29 -0.41
CA THR A 32 -23.23 35.91 0.03
C THR A 32 -22.71 35.13 -1.17
N THR A 33 -21.40 35.17 -1.38
CA THR A 33 -20.74 34.15 -2.17
C THR A 33 -20.90 32.89 -1.35
N THR A 34 -21.98 32.15 -1.63
CA THR A 34 -22.01 30.72 -1.39
C THR A 34 -20.83 30.19 -2.18
N ALA A 35 -19.68 30.09 -1.51
CA ALA A 35 -18.59 29.29 -1.99
C ALA A 35 -19.13 27.87 -1.94
N THR A 36 -19.83 27.47 -3.00
CA THR A 36 -19.98 26.07 -3.35
C THR A 36 -18.55 25.59 -3.45
N THR A 37 -18.07 24.99 -2.36
CA THR A 37 -16.79 24.31 -2.33
C THR A 37 -17.03 23.14 -3.27
N ALA A 38 -16.74 23.33 -4.56
CA ALA A 38 -16.71 22.25 -5.51
C ALA A 38 -15.77 21.22 -4.88
N ALA A 39 -16.29 20.01 -4.64
CA ALA A 39 -15.46 18.94 -4.13
C ALA A 39 -14.25 18.84 -5.06
N PRO A 40 -13.03 18.73 -4.53
CA PRO A 40 -11.85 18.60 -5.37
C PRO A 40 -12.09 17.46 -6.37
N GLU A 41 -12.01 17.76 -7.67
CA GLU A 41 -12.17 16.75 -8.72
C GLU A 41 -11.05 15.73 -8.58
N LYS A 42 -11.40 14.44 -8.53
CA LYS A 42 -10.43 13.35 -8.41
C LYS A 42 -9.61 13.27 -9.68
N SER A 43 -8.33 12.94 -9.56
CA SER A 43 -7.51 12.67 -10.74
C SER A 43 -7.92 11.33 -11.37
N PRO A 44 -7.69 11.12 -12.68
CA PRO A 44 -7.96 9.83 -13.32
C PRO A 44 -7.20 8.65 -12.68
N GLU A 45 -5.99 8.92 -12.17
CA GLU A 45 -5.18 7.94 -11.44
C GLU A 45 -5.81 7.57 -10.11
N GLN A 46 -6.34 8.56 -9.37
CA GLN A 46 -7.04 8.31 -8.12
C GLN A 46 -8.30 7.48 -8.35
N GLU A 47 -9.09 7.81 -9.36
CA GLU A 47 -10.29 7.02 -9.72
C GLU A 47 -9.93 5.59 -10.12
N LEU A 48 -8.83 5.39 -10.86
CA LEU A 48 -8.34 4.05 -11.21
C LEU A 48 -7.99 3.24 -9.96
N ILE A 49 -7.21 3.81 -9.04
CA ILE A 49 -6.79 3.12 -7.81
C ILE A 49 -8.00 2.78 -6.93
N GLU A 50 -8.95 3.70 -6.79
CA GLU A 50 -10.20 3.44 -6.06
C GLU A 50 -10.99 2.27 -6.68
N ASN A 51 -11.15 2.26 -8.01
CA ASN A 51 -11.81 1.15 -8.71
C ASN A 51 -11.07 -0.19 -8.54
N LEU A 52 -9.73 -0.20 -8.52
CA LEU A 52 -8.94 -1.40 -8.29
C LEU A 52 -9.10 -1.91 -6.85
N TRP A 53 -9.20 -1.03 -5.86
CA TRP A 53 -9.50 -1.42 -4.48
C TRP A 53 -10.90 -2.01 -4.33
N ASP A 54 -11.89 -1.47 -5.04
CA ASP A 54 -13.24 -2.05 -5.07
C ASP A 54 -13.23 -3.45 -5.70
N GLN A 55 -12.48 -3.64 -6.79
CA GLN A 55 -12.28 -4.97 -7.39
C GLN A 55 -11.58 -5.92 -6.42
N GLN A 56 -10.53 -5.45 -5.72
CA GLN A 56 -9.81 -6.24 -4.73
C GLN A 56 -10.73 -6.65 -3.57
N ALA A 57 -11.63 -5.78 -3.12
CA ALA A 57 -12.60 -6.07 -2.08
C ALA A 57 -13.61 -7.16 -2.46
N ALA A 58 -13.91 -7.28 -3.76
CA ALA A 58 -14.80 -8.31 -4.27
C ALA A 58 -14.11 -9.68 -4.45
N ARG A 59 -12.78 -9.78 -4.30
CA ARG A 59 -12.03 -11.02 -4.54
C ARG A 59 -12.12 -11.99 -3.36
N PRO A 60 -12.31 -13.30 -3.61
CA PRO A 60 -12.15 -14.32 -2.58
C PRO A 60 -10.74 -14.26 -1.98
N GLY A 61 -10.65 -14.37 -0.64
CA GLY A 61 -9.39 -14.37 0.09
C GLY A 61 -8.81 -12.98 0.40
N ALA A 62 -9.36 -11.89 -0.16
CA ALA A 62 -8.98 -10.54 0.26
C ALA A 62 -9.66 -10.17 1.59
N ASP A 63 -8.89 -9.58 2.51
CA ASP A 63 -9.36 -8.99 3.77
C ASP A 63 -9.01 -7.50 3.78
N ILE A 64 -9.84 -6.70 3.12
CA ILE A 64 -9.59 -5.27 2.90
C ILE A 64 -9.57 -4.47 4.21
N GLU A 65 -10.41 -4.82 5.18
CA GLU A 65 -10.39 -4.18 6.49
C GLU A 65 -9.04 -4.37 7.16
N ARG A 66 -8.50 -5.60 7.11
CA ARG A 66 -7.17 -5.92 7.61
C ARG A 66 -6.07 -5.21 6.82
N VAL A 67 -6.15 -5.14 5.49
CA VAL A 67 -5.19 -4.39 4.66
C VAL A 67 -5.10 -2.94 5.14
N PHE A 68 -6.22 -2.22 5.24
CA PHE A 68 -6.20 -0.82 5.64
C PHE A 68 -5.75 -0.62 7.09
N ARG A 69 -6.14 -1.51 8.01
CA ARG A 69 -5.68 -1.47 9.41
C ARG A 69 -4.16 -1.65 9.51
N LEU A 70 -3.61 -2.63 8.80
CA LEU A 70 -2.17 -2.89 8.79
C LEU A 70 -1.40 -1.77 8.09
N TYR A 71 -1.95 -1.21 7.01
CA TYR A 71 -1.36 -0.05 6.34
C TYR A 71 -1.32 1.18 7.24
N GLN A 72 -2.38 1.47 7.99
CA GLN A 72 -2.38 2.54 8.99
C GLN A 72 -1.31 2.32 10.06
N LYS A 73 -1.17 1.07 10.54
CA LYS A 73 -0.12 0.70 11.49
C LYS A 73 1.29 0.91 10.90
N LYS A 74 1.51 0.52 9.64
CA LYS A 74 2.75 0.77 8.90
C LYS A 74 3.05 2.27 8.80
N ALA A 75 2.06 3.06 8.38
CA ALA A 75 2.20 4.50 8.20
C ALA A 75 2.45 5.26 9.51
N ALA A 76 1.98 4.73 10.65
CA ALA A 76 2.21 5.33 11.97
C ALA A 76 3.67 5.26 12.43
N VAL A 77 4.42 4.25 12.00
CA VAL A 77 5.85 4.10 12.35
C VAL A 77 6.71 5.08 11.56
N GLY A 78 6.41 5.28 10.29
CA GLY A 78 7.15 6.21 9.44
C GLY A 78 6.85 6.04 7.95
N PRO A 79 7.47 6.89 7.12
CA PRO A 79 7.28 6.84 5.68
C PRO A 79 7.82 5.54 5.08
N ARG A 80 7.27 5.16 3.91
CA ARG A 80 7.74 4.02 3.12
C ARG A 80 7.73 2.71 3.93
N ASN A 81 8.77 1.89 3.78
CA ASN A 81 8.92 0.58 4.43
C ASN A 81 9.73 0.65 5.72
N MET A 82 9.83 1.80 6.40
CA MET A 82 10.52 1.89 7.70
C MET A 82 9.93 0.91 8.71
N ALA A 83 8.60 0.75 8.75
CA ALA A 83 7.93 -0.21 9.61
C ALA A 83 8.34 -1.67 9.33
N CYS A 84 8.75 -2.00 8.10
CA CYS A 84 9.18 -3.37 7.77
C CYS A 84 10.56 -3.72 8.34
N TRP A 85 11.31 -2.70 8.80
CA TRP A 85 12.62 -2.84 9.46
C TRP A 85 12.54 -2.58 10.97
N ASP A 86 11.40 -2.08 11.46
CA ASP A 86 11.23 -1.76 12.87
C ASP A 86 11.20 -3.05 13.71
N PRO A 87 12.02 -3.19 14.76
CA PRO A 87 12.12 -4.43 15.52
C PRO A 87 10.83 -4.88 16.20
N GLU A 88 9.90 -3.98 16.53
CA GLU A 88 8.61 -4.36 17.10
C GLU A 88 7.68 -4.87 16.01
N MET A 89 7.62 -4.17 14.87
CA MET A 89 6.77 -4.56 13.74
C MET A 89 7.26 -5.83 13.03
N VAL A 90 8.57 -6.06 13.01
CA VAL A 90 9.19 -7.28 12.49
C VAL A 90 8.73 -8.51 13.29
N LYS A 91 8.61 -8.42 14.62
CA LYS A 91 8.07 -9.52 15.44
C LYS A 91 6.61 -9.85 15.12
N GLU A 92 5.89 -8.88 14.57
CA GLU A 92 4.50 -9.03 14.16
C GLU A 92 4.34 -9.34 12.68
N ASP A 93 5.45 -9.44 11.93
CA ASP A 93 5.45 -9.67 10.49
C ASP A 93 4.57 -8.68 9.70
N LEU A 94 4.49 -7.43 10.18
CA LEU A 94 3.51 -6.44 9.71
C LEU A 94 3.40 -6.34 8.18
N CYS A 95 4.53 -6.25 7.48
CA CYS A 95 4.54 -6.06 6.02
C CYS A 95 4.23 -7.36 5.26
N VAL A 96 4.51 -8.52 5.85
CA VAL A 96 4.08 -9.81 5.31
C VAL A 96 2.57 -9.94 5.46
N GLU A 97 2.05 -9.73 6.67
CA GLU A 97 0.61 -9.81 6.96
C GLU A 97 -0.22 -8.79 6.16
N LEU A 98 0.36 -7.62 5.84
CA LEU A 98 -0.27 -6.62 4.99
C LEU A 98 -0.49 -7.16 3.57
N VAL A 99 0.53 -7.81 2.99
CA VAL A 99 0.45 -8.39 1.65
C VAL A 99 -0.44 -9.63 1.65
N ASP A 100 -0.42 -10.44 2.70
CA ASP A 100 -1.22 -11.67 2.84
C ASP A 100 -2.71 -11.39 2.93
N ALA A 101 -3.08 -10.24 3.49
CA ALA A 101 -4.45 -9.77 3.51
C ALA A 101 -4.96 -9.35 2.11
N MET A 102 -4.07 -9.21 1.11
CA MET A 102 -4.44 -8.97 -0.28
C MET A 102 -4.59 -10.28 -1.05
N ALA A 103 -5.58 -10.35 -1.93
CA ALA A 103 -5.66 -11.41 -2.94
C ALA A 103 -4.74 -11.10 -4.13
N LEU A 104 -3.49 -11.57 -4.09
CA LEU A 104 -2.52 -11.34 -5.18
C LEU A 104 -2.53 -12.43 -6.26
N LEU A 105 -2.77 -13.69 -5.86
CA LEU A 105 -2.69 -14.84 -6.76
C LEU A 105 -3.87 -14.87 -7.74
N ASP A 106 -3.61 -15.34 -8.96
CA ASP A 106 -4.56 -15.37 -10.07
C ASP A 106 -5.12 -13.99 -10.46
N VAL A 107 -4.36 -12.93 -10.19
CA VAL A 107 -4.71 -11.55 -10.55
C VAL A 107 -3.73 -11.00 -11.57
N PRO A 108 -4.19 -10.28 -12.61
CA PRO A 108 -3.28 -9.59 -13.53
C PRO A 108 -2.33 -8.63 -12.82
N ALA A 109 -1.05 -8.66 -13.17
CA ALA A 109 -0.03 -7.80 -12.56
C ALA A 109 -0.36 -6.32 -12.74
N ARG A 110 -0.95 -5.93 -13.88
CA ARG A 110 -1.44 -4.56 -14.14
C ARG A 110 -2.48 -4.05 -13.11
N GLU A 111 -3.18 -4.95 -12.42
CA GLU A 111 -4.14 -4.61 -11.37
C GLU A 111 -3.47 -4.59 -9.99
N ILE A 112 -2.53 -5.51 -9.74
CA ILE A 112 -1.82 -5.61 -8.45
C ILE A 112 -0.79 -4.50 -8.25
N ILE A 113 -0.02 -4.16 -9.28
CA ILE A 113 1.09 -3.20 -9.19
C ILE A 113 0.63 -1.84 -8.64
N PRO A 114 -0.43 -1.19 -9.18
CA PRO A 114 -0.92 0.07 -8.64
C PRO A 114 -1.36 -0.01 -7.18
N LEU A 115 -1.91 -1.16 -6.76
CA LEU A 115 -2.32 -1.38 -5.37
C LEU A 115 -1.10 -1.44 -4.44
N LEU A 116 -0.06 -2.19 -4.80
CA LEU A 116 1.20 -2.24 -4.05
C LEU A 116 1.86 -0.85 -3.95
N GLU A 117 1.85 -0.09 -5.05
CA GLU A 117 2.35 1.28 -5.08
C GLU A 117 1.54 2.22 -4.17
N SER A 118 0.21 2.09 -4.16
CA SER A 118 -0.65 2.87 -3.26
C SER A 118 -0.40 2.58 -1.78
N LEU A 119 0.05 1.37 -1.45
CA LEU A 119 0.49 0.96 -0.10
C LEU A 119 1.96 1.31 0.19
N GLN A 120 2.66 1.92 -0.76
CA GLN A 120 4.08 2.23 -0.71
C GLN A 120 4.92 0.97 -0.40
N LEU A 121 4.56 -0.14 -1.04
CA LEU A 121 5.30 -1.41 -0.98
C LEU A 121 6.20 -1.52 -2.23
N PRO A 122 7.52 -1.62 -2.06
CA PRO A 122 8.43 -1.95 -3.15
C PRO A 122 8.05 -3.29 -3.75
N TRP A 123 8.17 -3.41 -5.06
CA TRP A 123 7.88 -4.65 -5.76
C TRP A 123 8.86 -4.84 -6.91
N ARG A 124 9.04 -6.09 -7.35
CA ARG A 124 9.78 -6.43 -8.58
C ARG A 124 9.31 -7.77 -9.13
N PHE A 125 9.50 -7.98 -10.43
CA PHE A 125 9.39 -9.31 -11.01
C PHE A 125 10.67 -10.11 -10.75
N VAL A 126 10.51 -11.34 -10.30
CA VAL A 126 11.62 -12.31 -10.12
C VAL A 126 11.53 -13.48 -11.10
N GLY A 127 10.35 -13.71 -11.69
CA GLY A 127 10.14 -14.65 -12.78
C GLY A 127 8.98 -14.18 -13.67
N ARG A 128 9.10 -14.37 -14.98
CA ARG A 128 8.03 -14.11 -15.96
C ARG A 128 8.00 -15.21 -16.99
N ASP A 129 6.84 -15.79 -17.26
CA ASP A 129 6.63 -16.81 -18.28
C ASP A 129 7.66 -17.95 -18.16
N CYS A 130 7.83 -18.44 -16.93
CA CYS A 130 8.80 -19.48 -16.55
C CYS A 130 10.29 -19.09 -16.64
N GLU A 131 10.60 -17.85 -17.00
CA GLU A 131 11.97 -17.34 -17.12
C GLU A 131 12.36 -16.46 -15.91
N PRO A 132 13.45 -16.79 -15.19
CA PRO A 132 13.98 -15.95 -14.12
C PRO A 132 14.34 -14.54 -14.61
N GLN A 133 14.09 -13.54 -13.79
CA GLN A 133 14.42 -12.15 -14.11
C GLN A 133 15.76 -11.74 -13.47
N PRO A 134 16.59 -10.94 -14.15
CA PRO A 134 17.81 -10.42 -13.56
C PRO A 134 17.47 -9.42 -12.44
N ILE A 135 17.86 -9.73 -11.22
CA ILE A 135 17.62 -8.92 -10.03
C ILE A 135 18.89 -8.72 -9.21
N THR A 136 18.91 -7.67 -8.40
CA THR A 136 19.94 -7.45 -7.39
C THR A 136 19.71 -8.36 -6.18
N LEU A 137 20.80 -8.76 -5.51
CA LEU A 137 20.77 -9.65 -4.34
C LEU A 137 20.68 -8.88 -3.00
N ASP A 138 20.38 -7.58 -3.03
CA ASP A 138 20.09 -6.81 -1.82
C ASP A 138 18.78 -7.29 -1.18
N ILE A 139 18.62 -7.08 0.12
CA ILE A 139 17.37 -7.31 0.84
C ILE A 139 16.69 -5.97 1.08
N GLN A 140 15.40 -5.91 0.81
CA GLN A 140 14.55 -4.78 1.14
C GLN A 140 13.31 -5.29 1.87
N ALA A 141 13.29 -5.17 3.20
CA ALA A 141 12.16 -5.64 3.99
C ALA A 141 10.83 -5.07 3.50
N GLY A 142 9.84 -5.94 3.35
CA GLY A 142 8.53 -5.66 2.78
C GLY A 142 8.49 -5.51 1.26
N ARG A 143 9.58 -5.82 0.53
CA ARG A 143 9.55 -5.90 -0.93
C ARG A 143 8.80 -7.15 -1.38
N VAL A 144 7.88 -6.96 -2.31
CA VAL A 144 7.08 -8.03 -2.92
C VAL A 144 7.76 -8.49 -4.20
N ASN A 145 8.20 -9.75 -4.20
CA ASN A 145 8.75 -10.40 -5.38
C ASN A 145 7.62 -11.14 -6.09
N LEU A 146 7.31 -10.76 -7.32
CA LEU A 146 6.22 -11.33 -8.11
C LEU A 146 6.76 -12.29 -9.17
N GLU A 147 6.07 -13.42 -9.33
CA GLU A 147 6.22 -14.33 -10.46
C GLU A 147 4.93 -14.32 -11.28
N THR A 148 5.05 -14.14 -12.59
CA THR A 148 3.89 -14.06 -13.48
C THR A 148 3.94 -15.04 -14.65
N ILE A 149 2.78 -15.47 -15.12
CA ILE A 149 2.62 -16.18 -16.39
C ILE A 149 1.45 -15.54 -17.14
N ASP A 150 1.66 -15.20 -18.41
CA ASP A 150 0.70 -14.42 -19.22
C ASP A 150 0.24 -13.13 -18.50
N ASP A 151 1.18 -12.47 -17.82
CA ASP A 151 0.96 -11.27 -16.99
C ASP A 151 0.02 -11.47 -15.78
N VAL A 152 -0.31 -12.71 -15.42
CA VAL A 152 -1.07 -13.06 -14.21
C VAL A 152 -0.11 -13.47 -13.10
N VAL A 153 -0.31 -12.95 -11.89
CA VAL A 153 0.51 -13.31 -10.73
C VAL A 153 0.20 -14.74 -10.29
N VAL A 154 1.21 -15.59 -10.34
CA VAL A 154 1.09 -17.03 -10.04
C VAL A 154 1.82 -17.44 -8.77
N ALA A 155 2.82 -16.65 -8.38
CA ALA A 155 3.45 -16.76 -7.08
C ALA A 155 3.99 -15.41 -6.62
N TYR A 156 4.19 -15.29 -5.31
CA TYR A 156 4.89 -14.17 -4.72
C TYR A 156 5.65 -14.56 -3.46
N THR A 157 6.63 -13.74 -3.11
CA THR A 157 7.32 -13.77 -1.82
C THR A 157 7.39 -12.37 -1.24
N VAL A 158 7.47 -12.25 0.09
CA VAL A 158 7.68 -10.98 0.77
C VAL A 158 8.98 -11.06 1.55
N GLU A 159 9.92 -10.16 1.26
CA GLU A 159 11.21 -10.15 1.92
C GLU A 159 11.08 -9.70 3.37
N ARG A 160 11.57 -10.52 4.31
CA ARG A 160 11.65 -10.18 5.73
C ARG A 160 13.00 -9.52 6.05
N ALA A 161 13.05 -8.78 7.16
CA ALA A 161 14.28 -8.10 7.59
C ALA A 161 15.44 -9.07 7.86
N GLU A 162 15.13 -10.32 8.23
CA GLU A 162 16.07 -11.40 8.51
C GLU A 162 16.66 -12.05 7.26
N GLY A 163 16.16 -11.70 6.06
CA GLY A 163 16.59 -12.31 4.80
C GLY A 163 15.96 -13.66 4.50
N SER A 164 14.87 -14.02 5.17
CA SER A 164 14.00 -15.15 4.82
C SER A 164 12.74 -14.67 4.12
N TRP A 165 12.17 -15.50 3.24
CA TRP A 165 10.87 -15.25 2.62
C TRP A 165 10.20 -16.56 2.24
N ASP A 166 8.91 -16.66 2.54
CA ASP A 166 8.09 -17.82 2.21
C ASP A 166 7.41 -17.60 0.86
N ARG A 167 7.46 -18.60 -0.01
CA ARG A 167 6.80 -18.54 -1.32
C ARG A 167 5.35 -18.96 -1.22
N ARG A 168 4.46 -18.12 -1.71
CA ARG A 168 3.03 -18.39 -1.88
C ARG A 168 2.74 -18.52 -3.35
N ALA A 169 2.06 -19.59 -3.74
CA ALA A 169 1.80 -19.88 -5.15
C ALA A 169 0.44 -20.54 -5.31
N VAL A 170 -0.11 -20.46 -6.51
CA VAL A 170 -1.28 -21.25 -6.88
C VAL A 170 -0.93 -22.73 -6.93
N GLU A 171 -1.83 -23.58 -6.44
CA GLU A 171 -1.67 -25.04 -6.48
C GLU A 171 -2.02 -25.60 -7.86
N ARG A 172 -1.21 -25.29 -8.87
CA ARG A 172 -1.30 -25.90 -10.21
C ARG A 172 0.05 -25.91 -10.89
N GLU A 173 0.24 -26.85 -11.80
CA GLU A 173 1.40 -26.87 -12.70
C GLU A 173 1.24 -25.71 -13.69
N ILE A 174 2.18 -24.77 -13.67
CA ILE A 174 2.12 -23.54 -14.48
C ILE A 174 3.26 -23.47 -15.49
N CYS A 175 4.32 -24.25 -15.23
CA CYS A 175 5.43 -24.49 -16.14
C CYS A 175 5.71 -26.00 -16.10
N PRO A 176 5.55 -26.75 -17.20
CA PRO A 176 6.12 -28.08 -17.26
C PRO A 176 7.63 -27.95 -17.11
N GLU A 177 8.26 -28.77 -16.25
CA GLU A 177 9.72 -28.89 -16.26
C GLU A 177 10.16 -29.18 -17.70
N ALA A 178 11.16 -28.44 -18.18
CA ALA A 178 11.77 -28.74 -19.47
C ALA A 178 12.27 -30.19 -19.40
N THR A 179 11.59 -31.11 -20.09
CA THR A 179 12.02 -32.50 -20.20
C THR A 179 13.48 -32.49 -20.63
N GLU A 180 14.37 -32.97 -19.76
CA GLU A 180 15.79 -33.06 -20.11
C GLU A 180 15.92 -33.80 -21.45
N PRO A 181 16.73 -33.32 -22.39
CA PRO A 181 16.92 -33.99 -23.66
C PRO A 181 17.42 -35.41 -23.38
N ASN A 182 16.60 -36.38 -23.75
CA ASN A 182 16.90 -37.80 -23.62
C ASN A 182 18.22 -38.08 -24.34
N THR A 183 19.30 -38.30 -23.59
CA THR A 183 20.65 -38.51 -24.12
C THR A 183 20.89 -39.94 -24.61
N ASP A 184 19.85 -40.78 -24.60
CA ASP A 184 19.87 -42.13 -25.19
C ASP A 184 19.60 -42.09 -26.70
N LEU A 185 20.54 -41.54 -27.46
CA LEU A 185 20.72 -41.86 -28.88
C LEU A 185 22.23 -41.92 -29.17
N SER A 186 22.86 -42.92 -28.58
CA SER A 186 24.14 -43.45 -29.02
C SER A 186 23.90 -44.85 -29.58
N ASP A 187 23.74 -44.94 -30.90
CA ASP A 187 23.95 -46.16 -31.69
C ASP A 187 24.66 -45.79 -33.01
#